data_AF-A0AB36Z302-F1
#
_entry.id   AF-A0AB36Z302-F1
#
_cell.length_a   1.000
_cell.length_b   1.000
_cell.length_c   1.000
_cell.angle_alpha   90.00
_cell.angle_beta   90.00
_cell.angle_gamma   90.00
#
_symmetry.space_group_name_H-M   'P 1'
#
loop_
_entity.id
_entity.type
_entity.pdbx_description
1 polymer ?
#
loop_
_entity_poly.entity_id
_entity_poly.type
_entity_poly.pdbx_seq_one_letter_code
_entity_poly.pdbx_strand_id
1 'polypeptide(L)'
;MSKFENMTFENFLIEAPEASSIKDLRLDLGLTAAQAAKLAGLSDGSLWRKYEAGERQPNKQTWTVFLMASGQHPNFKLNTK
;
A
#
# COMPACT_ATOMS: atom_id res chain seq x y z
N MET A 1 -22.51 -5.49 18.24
CA MET A 1 -21.28 -5.98 17.59
C MET A 1 -20.10 -5.34 18.28
N SER A 2 -19.09 -6.12 18.62
CA SER A 2 -17.87 -5.61 19.25
C SER A 2 -17.09 -4.77 18.25
N LYS A 3 -16.47 -3.66 18.71
CA LYS A 3 -15.62 -2.79 17.88
C LYS A 3 -14.53 -3.57 17.12
N PHE A 4 -14.10 -4.71 17.67
CA PHE A 4 -13.01 -5.52 17.14
C PHE A 4 -13.45 -6.76 16.36
N GLU A 5 -14.75 -7.01 16.24
CA GLU A 5 -15.31 -8.23 15.63
C GLU A 5 -14.85 -8.42 14.17
N ASN A 6 -14.59 -7.32 13.47
CA ASN A 6 -14.08 -7.31 12.09
C ASN A 6 -12.62 -6.83 11.97
N MET A 7 -11.94 -6.52 13.08
CA MET A 7 -10.54 -6.08 13.10
C MET A 7 -9.59 -7.28 13.18
N THR A 8 -9.77 -8.25 12.28
CA THR A 8 -8.89 -9.41 12.17
C THR A 8 -7.69 -9.10 11.29
N PHE A 9 -6.62 -9.88 11.46
CA PHE A 9 -5.42 -9.78 10.62
C PHE A 9 -5.75 -9.96 9.12
N GLU A 10 -6.63 -10.91 8.79
CA GLU A 10 -7.06 -11.18 7.42
C GLU A 10 -7.85 -10.03 6.80
N ASN A 11 -8.64 -9.29 7.59
CA ASN A 11 -9.40 -8.13 7.09
C ASN A 11 -8.56 -6.86 6.98
N PHE A 12 -7.42 -6.83 7.66
CA PHE A 12 -6.48 -5.72 7.66
C PHE A 12 -5.45 -5.84 6.54
N LEU A 13 -4.98 -7.05 6.23
CA LEU A 13 -3.98 -7.24 5.19
C LEU A 13 -4.60 -7.32 3.80
N ILE A 14 -4.19 -6.39 2.93
CA ILE A 14 -4.65 -6.31 1.55
C ILE A 14 -3.60 -6.91 0.61
N GLU A 15 -4.06 -7.70 -0.35
CA GLU A 15 -3.21 -8.19 -1.44
C GLU A 15 -2.90 -7.08 -2.44
N ALA A 16 -1.64 -7.04 -2.88
CA ALA A 16 -1.24 -6.11 -3.92
C ALA A 16 -1.94 -6.47 -5.24
N PRO A 17 -2.42 -5.47 -6.00
CA PRO A 17 -3.01 -5.71 -7.31
C PRO A 17 -1.90 -5.98 -8.35
N GLU A 18 -2.32 -6.09 -9.60
CA GLU A 18 -1.39 -6.19 -10.73
C GLU A 18 -0.48 -4.96 -10.85
N ALA A 19 0.69 -5.17 -11.47
CA ALA A 19 1.75 -4.16 -11.58
C ALA A 19 1.28 -2.83 -12.20
N SER A 20 0.40 -2.89 -13.21
CA SER A 20 -0.20 -1.69 -13.83
C SER A 20 -1.02 -0.89 -12.82
N SER A 21 -1.85 -1.55 -12.02
CA SER A 21 -2.71 -0.91 -11.02
C SER A 21 -1.90 -0.26 -9.90
N ILE A 22 -0.76 -0.86 -9.53
CA ILE A 22 0.18 -0.24 -8.58
C ILE A 22 0.70 1.10 -9.12
N LYS A 23 1.09 1.11 -10.40
CA LYS A 23 1.60 2.31 -11.07
C LYS A 23 0.53 3.38 -11.23
N ASP A 24 -0.66 2.99 -11.68
CA ASP A 24 -1.79 3.89 -11.89
C ASP A 24 -2.18 4.57 -10.57
N LEU A 25 -2.35 3.78 -9.50
CA LEU A 25 -2.63 4.34 -8.18
C LEU A 25 -1.56 5.32 -7.70
N ARG A 26 -0.26 5.00 -7.91
CA ARG A 26 0.81 5.94 -7.56
C ARG A 26 0.66 7.27 -8.32
N LEU A 27 0.38 7.21 -9.61
CA LEU A 27 0.24 8.38 -10.47
C LEU A 27 -1.00 9.21 -10.11
N ASP A 28 -2.12 8.55 -9.82
CA ASP A 28 -3.37 9.19 -9.38
C ASP A 28 -3.18 9.96 -8.07
N LEU A 29 -2.32 9.45 -7.19
CA LEU A 29 -1.94 10.12 -5.93
C LEU A 29 -0.89 11.23 -6.12
N GLY A 30 -0.40 11.46 -7.35
CA GLY A 30 0.62 12.47 -7.64
C GLY A 30 2.01 12.15 -7.05
N LEU A 31 2.29 10.87 -6.77
CA LEU A 31 3.51 10.45 -6.08
C LEU A 31 4.62 10.06 -7.06
N THR A 32 5.85 10.43 -6.72
CA THR A 32 7.05 9.81 -7.30
C THR A 32 7.25 8.40 -6.75
N ALA A 33 7.95 7.54 -7.49
CA ALA A 33 8.26 6.18 -7.02
C ALA A 33 9.04 6.17 -5.69
N ALA A 34 9.87 7.18 -5.44
CA ALA A 34 10.60 7.32 -4.18
C ALA A 34 9.67 7.69 -3.01
N GLN A 35 8.69 8.56 -3.23
CA GLN A 35 7.69 8.88 -2.21
C GLN A 35 6.82 7.66 -1.89
N ALA A 36 6.35 6.94 -2.90
CA ALA A 36 5.56 5.72 -2.70
C ALA A 36 6.34 4.64 -1.94
N ALA A 37 7.62 4.42 -2.30
CA ALA A 37 8.53 3.56 -1.55
C ALA A 37 8.64 3.96 -0.07
N LYS A 38 8.83 5.26 0.20
CA LYS A 38 8.91 5.77 1.57
C LYS A 38 7.62 5.55 2.36
N LEU A 39 6.45 5.76 1.74
CA LEU A 39 5.15 5.49 2.37
C LEU A 39 4.98 4.00 2.69
N ALA A 40 5.55 3.12 1.87
CA ALA A 40 5.53 1.67 2.07
C ALA A 40 6.62 1.16 3.04
N GLY A 41 7.43 2.05 3.63
CA GLY A 41 8.51 1.68 4.54
C GLY A 41 9.77 1.11 3.86
N LEU A 42 9.96 1.36 2.57
CA LEU A 42 11.11 0.90 1.79
C LEU A 42 12.22 1.96 1.77
N SER A 43 13.47 1.51 1.58
CA SER A 43 14.66 2.37 1.60
C SER A 43 14.75 3.33 0.42
N ASP A 44 14.35 2.90 -0.78
CA ASP A 44 14.43 3.70 -1.99
C ASP A 44 13.40 3.28 -3.06
N GLY A 45 13.24 4.13 -4.07
CA GLY A 45 12.27 3.95 -5.16
C GLY A 45 12.63 2.88 -6.20
N SER A 46 13.78 2.19 -6.10
CA SER A 46 14.14 1.15 -7.07
C SER A 46 13.23 -0.07 -6.92
N LEU A 47 12.99 -0.51 -5.69
CA LEU A 47 12.13 -1.66 -5.41
C LEU A 47 10.68 -1.39 -5.81
N TRP A 48 10.21 -0.15 -5.62
CA TRP A 48 8.89 0.26 -6.07
C TRP A 48 8.72 0.16 -7.59
N ARG A 49 9.73 0.60 -8.37
CA ARG A 49 9.71 0.46 -9.83
C ARG A 49 9.68 -1.00 -10.28
N LYS A 50 10.32 -1.92 -9.54
CA LYS A 50 10.24 -3.36 -9.82
C LYS A 50 8.83 -3.91 -9.61
N TYR A 51 8.08 -3.36 -8.65
CA TYR A 51 6.66 -3.69 -8.49
C TYR A 51 5.84 -3.23 -9.68
N GLU A 52 6.05 -2.00 -10.14
CA GLU A 52 5.34 -1.44 -11.30
C GLU A 52 5.71 -2.11 -12.63
N ALA A 53 6.88 -2.73 -12.70
CA ALA A 53 7.32 -3.52 -13.85
C ALA A 53 6.86 -4.99 -13.80
N GLY A 54 6.27 -5.45 -12.69
CA GLY A 54 5.90 -6.85 -12.50
C GLY A 54 7.08 -7.79 -12.24
N GLU A 55 8.30 -7.27 -12.07
CA GLU A 55 9.50 -8.06 -11.74
C GLU A 55 9.47 -8.61 -10.31
N ARG A 56 8.74 -7.92 -9.42
CA ARG A 56 8.49 -8.33 -8.04
C ARG A 56 7.06 -7.96 -7.68
N GLN A 57 6.52 -8.60 -6.64
CA GLN A 57 5.25 -8.22 -6.02
C GLN A 57 5.49 -7.74 -4.58
N PRO A 58 4.83 -6.67 -4.12
CA PRO A 58 4.83 -6.34 -2.69
C PRO A 58 4.13 -7.45 -1.93
N ASN A 59 4.64 -7.80 -0.74
CA ASN A 59 3.88 -8.65 0.18
C ASN A 59 2.69 -7.87 0.75
N LYS A 60 1.73 -8.59 1.35
CA LYS A 60 0.50 -7.99 1.90
C LYS A 60 0.80 -6.88 2.90
N GLN A 61 1.82 -7.05 3.75
CA GLN A 61 2.20 -6.05 4.76
C GLN A 61 2.69 -4.75 4.11
N THR A 62 3.60 -4.84 3.15
CA THR A 62 4.16 -3.68 2.44
C THR A 62 3.06 -2.91 1.71
N TRP A 63 2.17 -3.64 1.03
CA TRP A 63 1.05 -3.03 0.33
C TRP A 63 0.05 -2.37 1.29
N THR A 64 -0.30 -3.05 2.37
CA THR A 64 -1.20 -2.51 3.40
C THR A 64 -0.65 -1.24 4.03
N VAL A 65 0.65 -1.20 4.33
CA VAL A 65 1.31 0.01 4.86
C VAL A 65 1.23 1.17 3.87
N PHE A 66 1.49 0.93 2.59
CA PHE A 66 1.30 1.94 1.55
C PHE A 66 -0.14 2.46 1.49
N LEU A 67 -1.13 1.58 1.48
CA LEU A 67 -2.55 1.96 1.46
C LEU A 67 -2.95 2.77 2.70
N MET A 68 -2.48 2.37 3.89
CA MET A 68 -2.75 3.10 5.12
C MET A 68 -2.12 4.50 5.10
N ALA A 69 -0.85 4.61 4.68
CA ALA A 69 -0.12 5.88 4.66
C ALA A 69 -0.62 6.83 3.56
N SER A 70 -1.13 6.31 2.44
CA SER A 70 -1.75 7.09 1.36
C SER A 70 -3.26 7.35 1.56
N GLY A 71 -3.86 6.81 2.61
CA GLY A 71 -5.29 6.95 2.90
C GLY A 71 -6.21 6.14 1.97
N GLN A 72 -5.68 5.16 1.26
CA GLN A 72 -6.38 4.31 0.27
C GLN A 72 -6.82 2.96 0.83
N HIS A 73 -6.58 2.68 2.10
CA HIS A 73 -6.99 1.42 2.69
C HIS A 73 -8.53 1.31 2.71
N PRO A 74 -9.13 0.21 2.20
CA PRO A 74 -10.58 0.11 1.99
C PRO A 74 -11.39 0.21 3.29
N ASN A 75 -10.87 -0.38 4.37
CA ASN A 75 -11.61 -0.53 5.63
C ASN A 75 -11.13 0.39 6.78
N PHE A 76 -9.95 1.00 6.65
CA PHE A 76 -9.28 1.66 7.77
C PHE A 76 -8.70 2.99 7.31
N LYS A 77 -8.64 3.97 8.22
CA LYS A 77 -7.99 5.26 7.99
C LYS A 77 -7.11 5.60 9.17
N LEU A 78 -5.91 6.08 8.91
CA LEU A 78 -5.07 6.65 9.96
C LEU A 78 -5.69 7.97 10.41
N ASN A 79 -5.95 8.09 11.71
CA ASN A 79 -6.30 9.36 12.32
C ASN A 79 -5.02 9.97 12.88
N THR A 80 -4.63 11.14 12.38
CA THR A 80 -3.54 11.90 13.01
C THR A 80 -3.99 12.35 14.39
N LYS A 81 -3.09 12.29 15.37
CA LYS A 81 -3.32 12.87 16.69
C LYS A 81 -3.28 14.39 16.64
#